data_AF-W4RPR3-F1
#
_entry.id   AF-W4RPR3-F1
#
_cell.length_a   1.000
_cell.length_b   1.000
_cell.length_c   1.000
_cell.angle_alpha   90.00
_cell.angle_beta   90.00
_cell.angle_gamma   90.00
#
_symmetry.space_group_name_H-M   'P 1'
#
loop_
_entity.id
_entity.type
_entity.pdbx_description
1 polymer ?
#
loop_
_entity_poly.entity_id
_entity_poly.type
_entity_poly.pdbx_seq_one_letter_code
_entity_poly.pdbx_strand_id
1 'polypeptide(L)'
;MPGQLLVSGLYGNEDDLKVVAAEGEILGETWYSTKVELPLKSTFQVYNGNEKKKYSLMIAGKALPVWGFGKPDFSEYEIEVTEQPVRFFKWELPVKVEKKTIREREQVTRIYSRKEAIDSAKELARKDIKNYLPENAIIKGEKILHQSIENDKVKLTTHFTIIEDIAEGQPIIKETENDRRLKNDGNTTSEPN
;
A
#
# COMPACT_ATOMS: atom_id res chain seq x y z
N MET A 1 7.21 -25.58 4.45
CA MET A 1 6.71 -26.87 3.89
C MET A 1 6.66 -26.69 2.38
N PRO A 2 7.16 -27.63 1.58
CA PRO A 2 7.02 -27.55 0.13
C PRO A 2 5.53 -27.58 -0.26
N GLY A 3 5.15 -26.80 -1.28
CA GLY A 3 3.78 -26.80 -1.81
C GLY A 3 3.42 -28.14 -2.46
N GLN A 4 2.11 -28.40 -2.62
CA GLN A 4 1.60 -29.58 -3.31
C GLN A 4 1.29 -29.25 -4.77
N LEU A 5 1.62 -30.15 -5.70
CA LEU A 5 1.22 -30.02 -7.10
C LEU A 5 -0.28 -30.29 -7.22
N LEU A 6 -1.04 -29.27 -7.63
CA LEU A 6 -2.50 -29.35 -7.80
C LEU A 6 -2.93 -29.27 -9.27
N VAL A 7 -2.12 -28.63 -10.12
CA VAL A 7 -2.36 -28.48 -11.56
C VAL A 7 -1.08 -28.83 -12.32
N SER A 8 -1.18 -29.68 -13.34
CA SER A 8 -0.04 -30.09 -14.17
C SER A 8 -0.41 -30.15 -15.64
N GLY A 9 0.46 -29.61 -16.51
CA GLY A 9 0.31 -29.66 -17.96
C GLY A 9 1.22 -30.71 -18.59
N LEU A 10 0.93 -31.99 -18.38
CA LEU A 10 1.63 -33.09 -19.04
C LEU A 10 0.71 -33.73 -20.07
N TYR A 11 1.19 -33.82 -21.32
CA TYR A 11 0.42 -34.38 -22.43
C TYR A 11 1.31 -35.28 -23.28
N GLY A 12 0.85 -36.50 -23.59
CA GLY A 12 1.58 -37.47 -24.41
C GLY A 12 1.45 -38.91 -23.92
N ASN A 13 2.13 -39.83 -24.59
CA ASN A 13 2.23 -41.24 -24.18
C ASN A 13 3.42 -41.42 -23.22
N GLU A 14 3.51 -42.58 -22.55
CA GLU A 14 4.58 -42.88 -21.58
C GLU A 14 6.00 -42.64 -22.13
N ASP A 15 6.20 -42.79 -23.44
CA ASP A 15 7.48 -42.59 -24.13
C ASP A 15 7.72 -41.16 -24.66
N ASP A 16 6.69 -40.29 -24.72
CA ASP A 16 6.78 -38.92 -25.27
C ASP A 16 5.89 -37.93 -24.50
N LEU A 17 6.24 -37.68 -23.23
CA LEU A 17 5.61 -36.68 -22.38
C LEU A 17 6.07 -35.25 -22.74
N LYS A 18 5.12 -34.39 -23.12
CA LYS A 18 5.36 -32.97 -23.40
C LYS A 18 4.81 -32.10 -22.28
N VAL A 19 5.63 -31.16 -21.82
CA VAL A 19 5.22 -30.14 -20.86
C VAL A 19 4.56 -28.99 -21.60
N VAL A 20 3.32 -28.69 -21.24
CA VAL A 20 2.52 -27.58 -21.75
C VAL A 20 2.14 -26.63 -20.61
N ALA A 21 1.81 -25.39 -20.95
CA ALA A 21 1.24 -24.47 -19.98
C ALA A 21 -0.11 -25.01 -19.50
N ALA A 22 -0.29 -25.04 -18.17
CA ALA A 22 -1.56 -25.37 -17.54
C ALA A 22 -1.97 -24.23 -16.61
N GLU A 23 -3.25 -23.93 -16.62
CA GLU A 23 -3.88 -22.92 -15.79
C GLU A 23 -5.06 -23.58 -15.07
N GLY A 24 -5.26 -23.23 -13.82
CA GLY A 24 -6.37 -23.73 -13.02
C GLY A 24 -6.55 -22.87 -11.77
N GLU A 25 -7.79 -22.58 -11.44
CA GLU A 25 -8.18 -21.88 -10.21
C GLU A 25 -8.33 -22.91 -9.09
N ILE A 26 -7.59 -22.74 -8.00
CA ILE A 26 -7.66 -23.61 -6.83
C ILE A 26 -8.21 -22.80 -5.67
N LEU A 27 -9.52 -22.92 -5.43
CA LEU A 27 -10.17 -22.21 -4.32
C LEU A 27 -9.91 -22.92 -2.98
N GLY A 28 -9.17 -22.26 -2.10
CA GLY A 28 -8.89 -22.70 -0.74
C GLY A 28 -9.63 -21.87 0.32
N GLU A 29 -9.96 -22.50 1.45
CA GLU A 29 -10.37 -21.77 2.65
C GLU A 29 -9.13 -21.39 3.46
N THR A 30 -8.91 -20.09 3.63
CA THR A 30 -7.76 -19.52 4.34
C THR A 30 -8.22 -18.67 5.52
N TRP A 31 -7.30 -18.44 6.47
CA TRP A 31 -7.58 -17.66 7.68
C TRP A 31 -6.59 -16.51 7.83
N TYR A 32 -7.13 -15.32 8.02
CA TYR A 32 -6.36 -14.11 8.27
C TYR A 32 -6.78 -13.45 9.57
N SER A 33 -5.85 -12.70 10.18
CA SER A 33 -6.13 -11.89 11.35
C SER A 33 -5.79 -10.44 11.07
N THR A 34 -6.71 -9.53 11.37
CA THR A 34 -6.42 -8.09 11.39
C THR A 34 -6.49 -7.57 12.82
N LYS A 35 -5.58 -6.67 13.17
CA LYS A 35 -5.62 -5.93 14.43
C LYS A 35 -5.79 -4.45 14.12
N VAL A 36 -6.86 -3.85 14.61
CA VAL A 36 -7.14 -2.43 14.46
C VAL A 36 -7.23 -1.73 15.81
N GLU A 37 -6.73 -0.50 15.86
CA GLU A 37 -6.76 0.34 17.05
C GLU A 37 -7.39 1.69 16.68
N LEU A 38 -8.45 2.08 17.40
CA LEU A 38 -9.19 3.31 17.13
C LEU A 38 -9.31 4.16 18.40
N PRO A 39 -8.77 5.38 18.44
CA PRO A 39 -8.94 6.28 19.58
C PRO A 39 -10.40 6.80 19.69
N LEU A 40 -10.92 6.83 20.91
CA LEU A 40 -12.24 7.41 21.23
C LEU A 40 -12.29 8.91 20.96
N LYS A 41 -11.13 9.59 21.03
CA LYS A 41 -10.99 11.02 20.74
C LYS A 41 -9.86 11.22 19.73
N SER A 42 -10.18 11.84 18.59
CA SER A 42 -9.21 12.22 17.58
C SER A 42 -9.32 13.71 17.28
N THR A 43 -8.19 14.40 17.27
CA THR A 43 -8.12 15.81 16.83
C THR A 43 -7.49 15.84 15.45
N PHE A 44 -8.21 16.41 14.50
CA PHE A 44 -7.79 16.57 13.11
C PHE A 44 -7.52 18.04 12.82
N GLN A 45 -6.49 18.30 12.03
CA GLN A 45 -6.30 19.60 11.40
C GLN A 45 -6.98 19.57 10.04
N VAL A 46 -7.92 20.49 9.82
CA VAL A 46 -8.64 20.62 8.55
C VAL A 46 -8.40 22.01 7.99
N TYR A 47 -8.20 22.10 6.68
CA TYR A 47 -8.21 23.38 5.98
C TYR A 47 -9.66 23.73 5.65
N ASN A 48 -10.10 24.93 6.02
CA ASN A 48 -11.46 25.40 5.74
C ASN A 48 -11.62 26.01 4.33
N GLY A 49 -10.53 26.01 3.54
CA GLY A 49 -10.49 26.53 2.17
C GLY A 49 -10.12 28.01 2.07
N ASN A 50 -10.06 28.74 3.19
CA ASN A 50 -9.60 30.12 3.18
C ASN A 50 -8.08 30.15 3.02
N GLU A 51 -7.62 30.92 2.03
CA GLU A 51 -6.19 31.12 1.80
C GLU A 51 -5.87 32.56 1.40
N LYS A 52 -4.70 33.04 1.82
CA LYS A 52 -4.15 34.35 1.43
C LYS A 52 -2.81 34.14 0.75
N LYS A 53 -2.70 34.60 -0.49
CA LYS A 53 -1.47 34.52 -1.28
C LYS A 53 -0.71 35.85 -1.22
N LYS A 54 0.58 35.77 -0.93
CA LYS A 54 1.51 36.88 -1.00
C LYS A 54 2.57 36.58 -2.03
N TYR A 55 2.96 37.60 -2.79
CA TYR A 55 4.01 37.50 -3.78
C TYR A 55 5.11 38.48 -3.43
N SER A 56 6.35 38.00 -3.45
CA SER A 56 7.55 38.80 -3.27
C SER A 56 8.51 38.53 -4.42
N LEU A 57 9.22 39.56 -4.86
CA LEU A 57 10.37 39.39 -5.74
C LEU A 57 11.63 39.32 -4.89
N MET A 58 12.34 38.20 -4.95
CA MET A 58 13.63 38.03 -4.29
C MET A 58 14.75 38.49 -5.22
N ILE A 59 15.51 39.50 -4.77
CA ILE A 59 16.67 40.05 -5.47
C ILE A 59 17.85 39.98 -4.49
N ALA A 60 18.92 39.29 -4.87
CA ALA A 60 20.14 39.16 -4.05
C ALA A 60 19.88 38.77 -2.57
N GLY A 61 18.93 37.86 -2.34
CA GLY A 61 18.58 37.37 -0.99
C GLY A 61 17.64 38.27 -0.18
N LYS A 62 17.17 39.39 -0.74
CA LYS A 62 16.16 40.25 -0.11
C LYS A 62 14.80 40.07 -0.78
N ALA A 63 13.76 39.85 0.02
CA ALA A 63 12.38 39.74 -0.46
C ALA A 63 11.71 41.12 -0.53
N LEU A 64 11.34 41.55 -1.73
CA LEU A 64 10.55 42.76 -1.97
C LEU A 64 9.08 42.36 -2.20
N PRO A 65 8.16 42.65 -1.26
CA PRO A 65 6.75 42.29 -1.42
C PRO A 65 6.13 43.09 -2.58
N VAL A 66 5.50 42.39 -3.52
CA VAL A 66 4.83 42.99 -4.69
C VAL A 66 3.31 42.89 -4.60
N TRP A 67 2.78 41.90 -3.87
CA TRP A 67 1.34 41.69 -3.72
C TRP A 67 0.98 40.96 -2.41
N GLY A 68 -0.27 41.10 -1.96
CA GLY A 68 -0.79 40.39 -0.79
C GLY A 68 -0.37 41.03 0.53
N PHE A 69 -0.38 42.36 0.57
CA PHE A 69 -0.01 43.14 1.76
C PHE A 69 -0.93 42.87 2.97
N GLY A 70 -0.44 43.27 4.16
CA GLY A 70 -1.16 43.11 5.42
C GLY A 70 -0.97 41.74 6.08
N LYS A 71 -1.38 41.63 7.35
CA LYS A 71 -1.32 40.37 8.09
C LYS A 71 -2.48 39.44 7.66
N PRO A 72 -2.35 38.11 7.81
CA PRO A 72 -3.50 37.22 7.71
C PRO A 72 -4.40 37.39 8.94
N ASP A 73 -5.71 37.39 8.74
CA ASP A 73 -6.72 37.47 9.82
C ASP A 73 -7.20 36.06 10.23
N PHE A 74 -6.27 35.09 10.22
CA PHE A 74 -6.55 33.70 10.57
C PHE A 74 -6.09 33.41 12.00
N SER A 75 -6.94 32.76 12.79
CA SER A 75 -6.58 32.38 14.18
C SER A 75 -5.49 31.31 14.20
N GLU A 76 -5.62 30.30 13.35
CA GLU A 76 -4.60 29.30 13.08
C GLU A 76 -4.37 29.17 11.57
N TYR A 77 -3.11 29.07 11.15
CA TYR A 77 -2.77 28.93 9.74
C TYR A 77 -1.46 28.19 9.54
N GLU A 78 -1.26 27.72 8.31
CA GLU A 78 0.00 27.17 7.82
C GLU A 78 0.52 27.99 6.64
N ILE A 79 1.84 28.16 6.56
CA ILE A 79 2.49 28.90 5.49
C ILE A 79 3.27 27.93 4.61
N GLU A 80 2.88 27.86 3.34
CA GLU A 80 3.63 27.19 2.29
C GLU A 80 4.41 28.25 1.49
N VAL A 81 5.73 28.06 1.34
CA VAL A 81 6.60 28.97 0.58
C VAL A 81 7.10 28.25 -0.67
N THR A 82 6.88 28.85 -1.83
CA THR A 82 7.38 28.36 -3.10
C THR A 82 8.26 29.43 -3.74
N GLU A 83 9.49 29.07 -4.09
CA GLU A 83 10.41 29.93 -4.84
C GLU A 83 10.54 29.44 -6.28
N GLN A 84 10.39 30.34 -7.24
CA GLN A 84 10.56 30.03 -8.66
C GLN A 84 11.57 31.01 -9.27
N PRO A 85 12.67 30.53 -9.89
CA PRO A 85 13.62 31.42 -10.58
C PRO A 85 12.97 32.04 -11.80
N VAL A 86 13.28 33.31 -12.07
CA VAL A 86 12.81 33.98 -13.29
C VAL A 86 13.78 33.68 -14.42
N ARG A 87 13.28 33.02 -15.47
CA ARG A 87 14.04 32.75 -16.69
C ARG A 87 13.54 33.64 -17.82
N PHE A 88 14.46 34.31 -18.49
CA PHE A 88 14.19 35.03 -19.74
C PHE A 88 14.89 34.28 -20.88
N PHE A 89 14.12 33.44 -21.59
CA PHE A 89 14.64 32.52 -22.61
C PHE A 89 15.75 31.59 -22.06
N LYS A 90 16.96 31.62 -22.61
CA LYS A 90 18.12 30.84 -22.15
C LYS A 90 18.89 31.49 -20.98
N TRP A 91 18.45 32.66 -20.49
CA TRP A 91 19.11 33.37 -19.40
C TRP A 91 18.36 33.20 -18.08
N GLU A 92 19.07 32.74 -17.05
CA GLU A 92 18.57 32.75 -15.68
C GLU A 92 18.88 34.11 -15.05
N LEU A 93 17.84 34.84 -14.67
CA LEU A 93 18.01 36.12 -14.00
C LEU A 93 18.38 35.88 -12.53
N PRO A 94 19.16 36.77 -11.88
CA PRO A 94 19.49 36.69 -10.46
C PRO A 94 18.30 37.11 -9.56
N VAL A 95 17.07 36.84 -10.02
CA VAL A 95 15.83 37.15 -9.30
C VAL A 95 14.94 35.91 -9.25
N LYS A 96 14.23 35.75 -8.14
CA LYS A 96 13.25 34.69 -7.94
C LYS A 96 11.90 35.30 -7.57
N VAL A 97 10.82 34.69 -8.00
CA VAL A 97 9.49 34.98 -7.47
C VAL A 97 9.26 34.05 -6.28
N GLU A 98 8.98 34.64 -5.14
CA GLU A 98 8.53 33.95 -3.93
C GLU A 98 7.01 34.07 -3.85
N LYS A 99 6.32 32.94 -3.77
CA LYS A 99 4.90 32.85 -3.47
C LYS A 99 4.74 32.26 -2.07
N LYS A 100 4.11 33.01 -1.17
CA LYS A 100 3.69 32.54 0.15
C LYS A 100 2.18 32.28 0.14
N THR A 101 1.78 31.03 0.32
CA THR A 101 0.38 30.63 0.47
C THR A 101 0.10 30.39 1.94
N ILE A 102 -0.71 31.27 2.53
CA ILE A 102 -1.12 31.17 3.93
C ILE A 102 -2.50 30.52 3.93
N ARG A 103 -2.61 29.28 4.41
CA ARG A 103 -3.89 28.55 4.46
C ARG A 103 -4.40 28.55 5.89
N GLU A 104 -5.66 28.95 6.07
CA GLU A 104 -6.33 28.84 7.36
C GLU A 104 -6.58 27.37 7.69
N ARG A 105 -6.37 27.02 8.96
CA ARG A 105 -6.63 25.69 9.48
C ARG A 105 -7.46 25.77 10.74
N GLU A 106 -8.24 24.74 10.97
CA GLU A 106 -9.05 24.58 12.18
C GLU A 106 -8.79 23.22 12.79
N GLN A 107 -8.82 23.16 14.12
CA GLN A 107 -8.74 21.89 14.84
C GLN A 107 -10.15 21.36 15.11
N VAL A 108 -10.50 20.26 14.46
CA VAL A 108 -11.78 19.58 14.67
C VAL A 108 -11.53 18.34 15.53
N THR A 109 -12.16 18.30 16.70
CA THR A 109 -12.11 17.13 17.58
C THR A 109 -13.33 16.25 17.34
N ARG A 110 -13.10 15.02 16.87
CA ARG A 110 -14.12 13.98 16.78
C ARG A 110 -14.06 13.09 18.01
N ILE A 111 -15.20 12.91 18.66
CA ILE A 111 -15.36 12.04 19.83
C ILE A 111 -16.34 10.94 19.45
N TYR A 112 -15.92 9.69 19.61
CA TYR A 112 -16.76 8.52 19.43
C TYR A 112 -17.31 8.06 20.78
N SER A 113 -18.58 7.66 20.79
CA SER A 113 -19.06 6.77 21.86
C SER A 113 -18.38 5.40 21.76
N ARG A 114 -18.37 4.64 22.85
CA ARG A 114 -17.79 3.28 22.86
C ARG A 114 -18.41 2.39 21.79
N LYS A 115 -19.73 2.47 21.58
CA LYS A 115 -20.44 1.67 20.58
C LYS A 115 -20.02 2.07 19.17
N GLU A 116 -20.03 3.36 18.86
CA GLU A 116 -19.62 3.86 17.54
C GLU A 116 -18.16 3.53 17.23
N ALA A 117 -17.27 3.61 18.22
CA ALA A 117 -15.87 3.27 18.06
C ALA A 117 -15.67 1.77 17.76
N ILE A 118 -16.42 0.89 18.43
CA ILE A 118 -16.40 -0.56 18.14
C ILE A 118 -16.92 -0.84 16.73
N ASP A 119 -18.04 -0.23 16.34
CA ASP A 119 -18.61 -0.46 15.01
C ASP A 119 -17.70 0.10 13.90
N SER A 120 -17.12 1.29 14.11
CA SER A 120 -16.11 1.87 13.22
C SER A 120 -14.84 1.01 13.13
N ALA A 121 -14.41 0.40 14.24
CA ALA A 121 -13.27 -0.51 14.25
C ALA A 121 -13.56 -1.80 13.46
N LYS A 122 -14.79 -2.35 13.53
CA LYS A 122 -15.18 -3.50 12.69
C LYS A 122 -15.15 -3.15 11.20
N GLU A 123 -15.68 -1.99 10.84
CA GLU A 123 -15.64 -1.52 9.45
C GLU A 123 -14.20 -1.31 8.97
N LEU A 124 -13.35 -0.74 9.81
CA LEU A 124 -11.94 -0.56 9.51
C LEU A 124 -11.23 -1.90 9.30
N ALA A 125 -11.48 -2.90 10.17
CA ALA A 125 -10.92 -4.25 10.02
C ALA A 125 -11.34 -4.90 8.69
N ARG A 126 -12.61 -4.77 8.30
CA ARG A 126 -13.10 -5.27 7.00
C ARG A 126 -12.48 -4.55 5.81
N LYS A 127 -12.25 -3.24 5.93
CA LYS A 127 -11.58 -2.46 4.88
C LYS A 127 -10.10 -2.83 4.77
N ASP A 128 -9.45 -3.02 5.91
CA ASP A 128 -8.03 -3.36 5.98
C ASP A 128 -7.77 -4.72 5.32
N ILE A 129 -8.54 -5.76 5.69
CA ILE A 129 -8.35 -7.09 5.09
C ILE A 129 -8.56 -7.06 3.57
N LYS A 130 -9.57 -6.33 3.08
CA LYS A 130 -9.84 -6.20 1.64
C LYS A 130 -8.68 -5.63 0.82
N ASN A 131 -7.78 -4.84 1.43
CA ASN A 131 -6.62 -4.31 0.73
C ASN A 131 -5.54 -5.38 0.47
N TYR A 132 -5.59 -6.51 1.19
CA TYR A 132 -4.62 -7.61 1.07
C TYR A 132 -5.17 -8.80 0.28
N LEU A 133 -6.47 -8.84 0.01
CA LEU A 133 -7.10 -9.95 -0.69
C LEU A 133 -7.07 -9.74 -2.22
N PRO A 134 -6.91 -10.81 -3.01
CA PRO A 134 -7.04 -10.73 -4.46
C PRO A 134 -8.48 -10.35 -4.86
N GLU A 135 -8.67 -9.83 -6.08
CA GLU A 135 -9.97 -9.31 -6.54
C GLU A 135 -11.11 -10.35 -6.50
N ASN A 136 -10.79 -11.63 -6.71
CA ASN A 136 -11.74 -12.74 -6.70
C ASN A 136 -11.95 -13.39 -5.31
N ALA A 137 -11.27 -12.92 -4.26
CA ALA A 137 -11.44 -13.47 -2.92
C ALA A 137 -12.79 -13.10 -2.30
N ILE A 138 -13.36 -14.06 -1.57
CA ILE A 138 -14.67 -13.93 -0.91
C ILE A 138 -14.49 -14.07 0.60
N ILE A 139 -14.94 -13.07 1.35
CA ILE A 139 -15.02 -13.17 2.81
C ILE A 139 -16.18 -14.10 3.18
N LYS A 140 -15.87 -15.34 3.57
CA LYS A 140 -16.86 -16.35 4.00
C LYS A 140 -17.40 -16.02 5.40
N GLY A 141 -16.56 -15.51 6.28
CA GLY A 141 -16.96 -15.17 7.64
C GLY A 141 -15.94 -14.34 8.38
N GLU A 142 -16.37 -13.79 9.50
CA GLU A 142 -15.52 -13.06 10.43
C GLU A 142 -15.87 -13.42 11.88
N LYS A 143 -14.86 -13.36 12.76
CA LYS A 143 -15.04 -13.59 14.20
C LYS A 143 -14.14 -12.65 14.98
N ILE A 144 -14.75 -11.90 15.90
CA ILE A 144 -14.00 -11.08 16.85
C ILE A 144 -13.37 -12.02 17.89
N LEU A 145 -12.04 -12.02 17.96
CA LEU A 145 -11.29 -12.81 18.94
C LEU A 145 -11.03 -12.03 20.21
N HIS A 146 -10.74 -10.75 20.07
CA HIS A 146 -10.43 -9.89 21.19
C HIS A 146 -10.99 -8.49 20.97
N GLN A 147 -11.64 -7.96 22.00
CA GLN A 147 -12.13 -6.60 22.05
C GLN A 147 -11.77 -6.02 23.42
N SER A 148 -11.00 -4.95 23.44
CA SER A 148 -10.69 -4.22 24.67
C SER A 148 -10.76 -2.71 24.45
N ILE A 149 -10.99 -1.99 25.55
CA ILE A 149 -10.94 -0.54 25.59
C ILE A 149 -9.93 -0.17 26.66
N GLU A 150 -8.78 0.35 26.24
CA GLU A 150 -7.66 0.70 27.10
C GLU A 150 -7.09 2.04 26.64
N ASN A 151 -6.74 2.93 27.58
CA ASN A 151 -6.10 4.22 27.27
C ASN A 151 -6.88 5.05 26.22
N ASP A 152 -8.21 5.12 26.35
CA ASP A 152 -9.11 5.78 25.40
C ASP A 152 -8.99 5.30 23.94
N LYS A 153 -8.60 4.04 23.75
CA LYS A 153 -8.55 3.38 22.44
C LYS A 153 -9.31 2.06 22.49
N VAL A 154 -10.09 1.81 21.44
CA VAL A 154 -10.65 0.50 21.14
C VAL A 154 -9.61 -0.31 20.40
N LYS A 155 -9.28 -1.50 20.92
CA LYS A 155 -8.44 -2.50 20.25
C LYS A 155 -9.33 -3.66 19.85
N LEU A 156 -9.30 -4.03 18.56
CA LEU A 156 -10.09 -5.11 18.01
C LEU A 156 -9.19 -6.05 17.21
N THR A 157 -9.22 -7.33 17.54
CA THR A 157 -8.60 -8.41 16.76
C THR A 157 -9.71 -9.25 16.14
N THR A 158 -9.73 -9.30 14.82
CA THR A 158 -10.75 -10.02 14.04
C THR A 158 -10.07 -11.09 13.19
N HIS A 159 -10.59 -12.32 13.26
CA HIS A 159 -10.28 -13.37 12.31
C HIS A 159 -11.26 -13.33 11.15
N PHE A 160 -10.74 -13.50 9.95
CA PHE A 160 -11.50 -13.67 8.72
C PHE A 160 -11.25 -15.05 8.14
N THR A 161 -12.33 -15.68 7.69
CA THR A 161 -12.28 -16.88 6.85
C THR A 161 -12.53 -16.44 5.43
N ILE A 162 -11.58 -16.71 4.54
CA ILE A 162 -11.57 -16.24 3.16
C ILE A 162 -11.59 -17.46 2.24
N ILE A 163 -12.31 -17.35 1.13
CA ILE A 163 -12.19 -18.26 -0.01
C ILE A 163 -11.40 -17.50 -1.06
N GLU A 164 -10.24 -18.00 -1.46
CA GLU A 164 -9.38 -17.37 -2.47
C GLU A 164 -8.67 -18.42 -3.32
N ASP A 165 -8.16 -17.99 -4.48
CA ASP A 165 -7.26 -18.81 -5.27
C ASP A 165 -5.90 -18.93 -4.57
N ILE A 166 -5.54 -20.15 -4.18
CA ILE A 166 -4.27 -20.49 -3.54
C ILE A 166 -3.25 -21.06 -4.54
N ALA A 167 -3.58 -21.11 -5.83
CA ALA A 167 -2.67 -21.58 -6.86
C ALA A 167 -1.49 -20.61 -7.01
N GLU A 168 -0.28 -21.15 -6.91
CA GLU A 168 0.95 -20.42 -7.21
C GLU A 168 1.56 -20.96 -8.50
N GLY A 169 1.55 -20.15 -9.56
CA GLY A 169 2.11 -20.52 -10.86
C GLY A 169 3.61 -20.82 -10.78
N GLN A 170 4.04 -21.95 -11.33
CA GLN A 170 5.44 -22.35 -11.40
C GLN A 170 6.01 -22.15 -12.81
N PRO A 171 7.24 -21.64 -12.96
CA PRO A 171 7.86 -21.47 -14.27
C PRO A 171 8.15 -22.82 -14.94
N ILE A 172 7.94 -22.91 -16.25
CA ILE A 172 8.32 -24.09 -17.04
C ILE A 172 9.81 -24.01 -17.35
N ILE A 173 10.61 -24.84 -16.68
CA ILE A 173 12.04 -25.00 -16.99
C ILE A 173 12.15 -26.01 -18.14
N LYS A 174 12.50 -25.55 -19.34
CA LYS A 174 12.88 -26.46 -20.44
C LYS A 174 14.30 -26.96 -20.17
N GLU A 175 14.44 -28.19 -19.69
CA GLU A 175 15.76 -28.86 -19.70
C GLU A 175 16.25 -28.92 -21.15
N THR A 176 17.34 -28.22 -21.43
CA THR A 176 17.99 -28.25 -22.75
C THR A 176 18.90 -29.48 -22.79
N GLU A 177 19.06 -30.12 -23.95
CA GLU A 177 19.73 -31.43 -24.14
C GLU A 177 21.12 -31.59 -23.47
N ASN A 178 21.80 -30.50 -23.11
CA ASN A 178 23.07 -30.53 -22.38
C ASN A 178 22.95 -31.08 -20.95
N ASP A 179 21.82 -30.91 -20.27
CA ASP A 179 21.63 -31.38 -18.88
C ASP A 179 21.42 -32.90 -18.79
N ARG A 180 20.93 -33.51 -19.87
CA ARG A 180 20.74 -34.97 -19.97
C ARG A 180 22.06 -35.73 -20.13
N ARG A 181 23.07 -35.11 -20.74
CA ARG A 181 24.40 -35.72 -20.94
C ARG A 181 25.20 -35.80 -19.63
N LEU A 182 25.14 -34.75 -18.81
CA LEU A 182 25.84 -34.69 -17.53
C LEU A 182 25.37 -35.72 -16.50
N LYS A 183 24.11 -36.17 -16.57
CA LYS A 183 23.60 -37.27 -15.71
C LYS A 183 24.03 -38.66 -16.19
N ASN A 184 24.27 -38.85 -17.49
CA ASN A 184 24.64 -40.14 -18.05
C ASN A 184 26.15 -40.42 -17.94
N ASP A 185 26.99 -39.39 -17.98
CA ASP A 185 28.45 -39.54 -17.90
C ASP A 185 28.96 -39.80 -16.46
N GLY A 186 28.11 -39.63 -15.45
CA GLY A 186 28.43 -39.90 -14.04
C GLY A 186 28.36 -41.37 -13.62
N ASN A 187 27.94 -42.28 -14.51
CA ASN A 187 27.68 -43.69 -14.16
C ASN A 187 28.65 -44.70 -14.81
N THR A 188 29.79 -44.24 -15.32
CA THR A 188 30.84 -45.10 -15.89
C THR A 188 32.17 -44.89 -15.20
N THR A 189 32.34 -45.50 -14.02
CA THR A 189 33.65 -45.98 -13.59
C THR A 189 33.48 -47.41 -13.08
N SER A 190 33.70 -48.34 -14.00
CA SER A 190 33.93 -49.77 -13.73
C SER A 190 35.25 -49.96 -12.99
N GLU A 191 35.23 -50.61 -11.82
CA GLU A 191 36.44 -51.23 -11.24
C GLU A 191 36.77 -52.53 -12.02
N PRO A 192 38.02 -52.71 -12.51
CA PRO A 192 38.46 -54.01 -13.01
C PRO A 192 39.23 -54.80 -11.92
N ASN A 193 38.77 -56.04 -11.71
CA ASN A 193 39.41 -57.23 -11.12
C ASN A 193 40.04 -57.14 -9.73
#